data_AF-A0A9D2HF40-F1
#
_entry.id   AF-A0A9D2HF40-F1
#
_cell.length_a   1.000
_cell.length_b   1.000
_cell.length_c   1.000
_cell.angle_alpha   90.00
_cell.angle_beta   90.00
_cell.angle_gamma   90.00
#
_symmetry.space_group_name_H-M   'P 1'
#
loop_
_entity.id
_entity.type
_entity.pdbx_description
1 polymer ?
#
loop_
_entity_poly.entity_id
_entity_poly.type
_entity_poly.pdbx_seq_one_letter_code
_entity_poly.pdbx_strand_id
1 'polypeptide(L)'
;MAEGESAPLGGEQRRALLVLGYLFLRMGQFTRAKKLFTALLALDSDDAWARRCLAAALLALGDGASALEHINKGMGTTPPSSRDAALYLLKARALWLTGRADEAKNAVNAWLAAGGGRL
;
A
#
# COMPACT_ATOMS: atom_id res chain seq x y z
N MET A 1 -34.81 -7.40 15.22
CA MET A 1 -33.93 -7.47 14.04
C MET A 1 -33.97 -6.11 13.39
N ALA A 2 -32.96 -5.28 13.62
CA ALA A 2 -32.85 -3.95 13.02
C ALA A 2 -31.58 -3.97 12.16
N GLU A 3 -31.78 -3.75 10.86
CA GLU A 3 -30.75 -3.71 9.84
C GLU A 3 -29.75 -2.60 10.20
N GLY A 4 -28.51 -3.00 10.43
CA GLY A 4 -27.39 -2.09 10.64
C GLY A 4 -27.11 -1.36 9.33
N GLU A 5 -27.74 -0.21 9.16
CA GLU A 5 -27.50 0.74 8.09
C GLU A 5 -26.03 1.21 8.19
N SER A 6 -25.15 0.52 7.47
CA SER A 6 -23.75 0.95 7.28
C SER A 6 -23.75 2.17 6.37
N ALA A 7 -24.17 3.32 6.91
CA ALA A 7 -24.04 4.59 6.23
C ALA A 7 -22.58 4.76 5.78
N PRO A 8 -22.32 5.00 4.48
CA PRO A 8 -20.97 5.18 4.00
C PRO A 8 -20.33 6.33 4.77
N LEU A 9 -19.13 6.11 5.33
CA LEU A 9 -18.39 7.15 6.02
C LEU A 9 -18.32 8.41 5.14
N GLY A 10 -18.67 9.56 5.71
CA GLY A 10 -18.50 10.84 5.02
C GLY A 10 -17.06 11.01 4.52
N GLY A 11 -16.89 11.69 3.38
CA GLY A 11 -15.58 11.85 2.74
C GLY A 11 -14.51 12.47 3.65
N GLU A 12 -14.91 13.39 4.54
CA GLU A 12 -14.01 13.97 5.56
C GLU A 12 -13.59 12.96 6.62
N GLN A 13 -14.53 12.16 7.13
CA GLN A 13 -14.25 11.08 8.08
C GLN A 13 -13.25 10.08 7.49
N ARG A 14 -13.43 9.70 6.22
CA ARG A 14 -12.49 8.82 5.51
C ARG A 14 -11.10 9.44 5.39
N ARG A 15 -10.99 10.72 5.00
CA ARG A 15 -9.70 11.42 4.92
C ARG A 15 -9.01 11.49 6.28
N ALA A 16 -9.75 11.77 7.35
CA ALA A 16 -9.20 11.79 8.71
C ALA A 16 -8.62 10.42 9.11
N LEU A 17 -9.32 9.33 8.79
CA LEU A 17 -8.84 7.97 9.04
C LEU A 17 -7.61 7.61 8.18
N LEU A 18 -7.53 8.09 6.93
CA LEU A 18 -6.33 7.92 6.09
C LEU A 18 -5.11 8.61 6.71
N VAL A 19 -5.29 9.84 7.20
CA VAL A 19 -4.22 10.58 7.88
C VAL A 19 -3.81 9.87 9.17
N LEU A 20 -4.77 9.41 9.98
CA LEU A 20 -4.48 8.65 11.20
C LEU A 20 -3.70 7.36 10.93
N GLY A 21 -4.10 6.59 9.90
CA GLY A 21 -3.38 5.39 9.48
C GLY A 21 -1.95 5.69 9.05
N TYR A 22 -1.76 6.80 8.34
CA TYR A 22 -0.43 7.25 7.95
C TYR A 22 0.42 7.67 9.15
N LEU A 23 -0.18 8.33 10.15
CA LEU A 23 0.52 8.62 11.41
C LEU A 23 0.93 7.35 12.15
N PHE A 24 0.07 6.31 12.19
CA PHE A 24 0.46 5.02 12.77
C PHE A 24 1.67 4.40 12.06
N LEU A 25 1.77 4.49 10.73
CA LEU A 25 2.96 4.05 10.00
C LEU A 25 4.21 4.81 10.43
N ARG A 26 4.11 6.14 10.52
CA ARG A 26 5.24 7.01 10.88
C ARG A 26 5.71 6.79 12.31
N MET A 27 4.81 6.41 13.21
CA MET A 27 5.13 6.06 14.60
C MET A 27 5.59 4.61 14.79
N GLY A 28 5.73 3.82 13.72
CA GLY A 28 6.10 2.40 13.83
C GLY A 28 4.99 1.48 14.35
N GLN A 29 3.76 1.98 14.49
CA GLN A 29 2.60 1.22 14.97
C GLN A 29 1.97 0.41 13.82
N PHE A 30 2.77 -0.45 13.19
CA PHE A 30 2.42 -1.12 11.94
C PHE A 30 1.18 -2.02 12.06
N THR A 31 0.98 -2.69 13.20
CA THR A 31 -0.22 -3.51 13.44
C THR A 31 -1.50 -2.68 13.46
N ARG A 32 -1.45 -1.46 14.04
CA ARG A 32 -2.60 -0.54 14.07
C ARG A 32 -2.85 0.04 12.68
N ALA A 33 -1.78 0.44 11.98
CA ALA A 33 -1.87 0.87 10.59
C ALA A 33 -2.51 -0.20 9.70
N LYS A 34 -2.05 -1.47 9.79
CA LYS A 34 -2.62 -2.60 9.05
C LYS A 34 -4.13 -2.70 9.28
N LYS A 35 -4.56 -2.79 10.54
CA LYS A 35 -6.00 -2.89 10.89
C LYS A 35 -6.81 -1.74 10.29
N LEU A 36 -6.33 -0.51 10.42
CA LEU A 36 -7.06 0.67 9.96
C LEU A 36 -7.16 0.72 8.43
N PHE A 37 -6.06 0.49 7.70
CA PHE A 37 -6.10 0.47 6.24
C PHE A 37 -6.90 -0.71 5.68
N THR A 38 -6.89 -1.88 6.33
CA THR A 38 -7.77 -2.98 5.96
C THR A 38 -9.24 -2.59 6.11
N ALA A 39 -9.62 -1.91 7.20
CA ALA A 39 -10.99 -1.42 7.37
C ALA A 39 -11.37 -0.36 6.32
N LEU A 40 -10.46 0.55 5.98
CA LEU A 40 -10.69 1.55 4.93
C LEU A 40 -10.88 0.92 3.55
N LEU A 41 -10.08 -0.12 3.23
CA LEU A 41 -10.23 -0.85 1.97
C LEU A 41 -11.49 -1.74 1.92
N ALA A 42 -12.05 -2.12 3.07
CA ALA A 42 -13.35 -2.79 3.11
C ALA A 42 -14.50 -1.83 2.72
N LEU A 43 -14.33 -0.52 2.96
CA LEU A 43 -15.29 0.51 2.60
C LEU A 43 -15.10 1.03 1.17
N ASP A 44 -13.87 1.00 0.68
CA ASP A 44 -13.53 1.31 -0.70
C ASP A 44 -12.33 0.49 -1.13
N SER A 45 -12.66 -0.59 -1.82
CA SER A 45 -11.65 -1.52 -2.29
C SER A 45 -10.68 -0.88 -3.26
N ASP A 46 -11.02 0.26 -3.90
CA ASP A 46 -10.22 0.89 -4.95
C ASP A 46 -9.30 2.02 -4.50
N ASP A 47 -9.25 2.33 -3.20
CA ASP A 47 -8.36 3.36 -2.68
C ASP A 47 -6.87 2.96 -2.83
N ALA A 48 -6.25 3.45 -3.91
CA ALA A 48 -4.85 3.20 -4.22
C ALA A 48 -3.89 3.71 -3.14
N TRP A 49 -4.25 4.77 -2.40
CA TRP A 49 -3.42 5.28 -1.32
C TRP A 49 -3.50 4.37 -0.09
N ALA A 50 -4.69 3.94 0.31
CA ALA A 50 -4.85 2.97 1.39
C ALA A 50 -4.16 1.64 1.09
N ARG A 51 -4.22 1.15 -0.17
CA ARG A 51 -3.48 -0.07 -0.59
C ARG A 51 -1.96 0.12 -0.44
N ARG A 52 -1.42 1.25 -0.89
CA ARG A 52 0.01 1.61 -0.75
C ARG A 52 0.44 1.60 0.73
N CYS A 53 -0.33 2.26 1.58
CA CYS A 53 -0.03 2.34 3.00
C CYS A 53 -0.17 0.97 3.72
N LEU A 54 -1.17 0.16 3.36
CA LEU A 54 -1.32 -1.20 3.87
C LEU A 54 -0.11 -2.07 3.49
N ALA A 55 0.33 -2.01 2.22
CA ALA A 55 1.51 -2.73 1.77
C ALA A 55 2.77 -2.31 2.55
N ALA A 56 2.95 -1.01 2.81
CA ALA A 56 4.05 -0.53 3.64
C ALA A 56 3.98 -1.08 5.08
N ALA A 57 2.79 -1.13 5.69
CA ALA A 57 2.59 -1.72 7.02
C ALA A 57 2.95 -3.21 7.03
N LEU A 58 2.51 -3.96 6.02
CA LEU A 58 2.78 -5.40 5.88
C LEU A 58 4.27 -5.69 5.72
N LEU A 59 4.98 -4.89 4.90
CA LEU A 59 6.44 -5.02 4.75
C LEU A 59 7.19 -4.74 6.06
N ALA A 60 6.73 -3.77 6.84
CA ALA A 60 7.32 -3.47 8.13
C ALA A 60 7.06 -4.60 9.17
N LEU A 61 5.98 -5.34 9.00
CA LEU A 61 5.66 -6.55 9.77
C LEU A 61 6.32 -7.83 9.23
N GLY A 62 7.09 -7.75 8.15
CA GLY A 62 7.75 -8.91 7.52
C GLY A 62 6.85 -9.74 6.59
N ASP A 63 5.59 -9.34 6.42
CA ASP A 63 4.61 -10.02 5.56
C ASP A 63 4.76 -9.56 4.11
N GLY A 64 5.87 -9.96 3.49
CA GLY A 64 6.22 -9.60 2.12
C GLY A 64 5.23 -10.14 1.08
N ALA A 65 4.66 -11.33 1.33
CA ALA A 65 3.72 -11.98 0.43
C ALA A 65 2.41 -11.18 0.30
N SER A 66 1.77 -10.86 1.42
CA SER A 66 0.53 -10.08 1.42
C SER A 66 0.76 -8.67 0.89
N ALA A 67 1.91 -8.06 1.22
CA ALA A 67 2.27 -6.75 0.68
C ALA A 67 2.31 -6.76 -0.86
N LEU A 68 2.90 -7.80 -1.45
CA LEU A 68 3.00 -7.98 -2.90
C LEU A 68 1.63 -8.02 -3.59
N GLU A 69 0.65 -8.72 -2.99
CA GLU A 69 -0.71 -8.77 -3.52
C GLU A 69 -1.36 -7.38 -3.58
N HIS A 70 -1.27 -6.62 -2.48
CA HIS A 70 -1.82 -5.26 -2.43
C HIS A 70 -1.12 -4.30 -3.38
N ILE A 71 0.20 -4.42 -3.53
CA ILE A 71 1.01 -3.66 -4.47
C ILE A 71 0.58 -3.94 -5.92
N ASN A 72 0.41 -5.22 -6.28
CA ASN A 72 -0.01 -5.61 -7.63
C ASN A 72 -1.45 -5.15 -7.93
N LYS A 73 -2.36 -5.20 -6.96
CA LYS A 73 -3.74 -4.66 -7.11
C LYS A 73 -3.77 -3.13 -7.22
N GLY A 74 -2.81 -2.44 -6.61
CA GLY A 74 -2.69 -0.98 -6.68
C GLY A 74 -1.89 -0.47 -7.89
N MET A 75 -1.22 -1.36 -8.63
CA MET A 75 -0.55 -1.05 -9.89
C MET A 75 -1.53 -1.31 -11.04
N GLY A 76 -1.82 -0.29 -11.84
CA GLY A 76 -2.55 -0.47 -13.09
C GLY A 76 -1.71 -1.18 -14.15
N THR A 77 -2.32 -1.58 -15.26
CA THR A 77 -1.65 -2.17 -16.43
C THR A 77 -0.91 -1.16 -17.30
N THR A 78 -0.90 0.11 -16.88
CA THR A 78 -0.30 1.24 -17.61
C THR A 78 1.23 1.23 -17.45
N PRO A 79 1.99 1.75 -18.44
CA PRO A 79 3.43 1.87 -18.32
C PRO A 79 3.88 2.60 -17.04
N PRO A 80 5.06 2.27 -16.49
CA PRO A 80 5.60 2.88 -15.27
C PRO A 80 5.58 4.40 -15.34
N SER A 81 4.86 5.04 -14.42
CA SER A 81 4.84 6.50 -14.28
C SER A 81 5.62 6.93 -13.04
N SER A 82 6.06 8.19 -12.98
CA SER A 82 6.75 8.73 -11.80
C SER A 82 5.90 8.68 -10.52
N ARG A 83 4.56 8.63 -10.66
CA ARG A 83 3.62 8.44 -9.55
C ARG A 83 3.68 7.03 -8.93
N ASP A 84 4.26 6.07 -9.65
CA ASP A 84 4.36 4.66 -9.27
C ASP A 84 5.77 4.28 -8.81
N ALA A 85 6.73 5.19 -8.87
CA ALA A 85 8.10 4.95 -8.39
C ALA A 85 8.10 4.39 -6.95
N ALA A 86 7.35 5.00 -6.03
CA ALA A 86 7.24 4.49 -4.66
C ALA A 86 6.70 3.05 -4.58
N LEU A 87 5.80 2.65 -5.47
CA LEU A 87 5.27 1.28 -5.54
C LEU A 87 6.32 0.27 -5.99
N TYR A 88 7.20 0.63 -6.93
CA TYR A 88 8.28 -0.24 -7.38
C TYR A 88 9.31 -0.53 -6.27
N LEU A 89 9.62 0.44 -5.41
CA LEU A 89 10.47 0.21 -4.23
C LEU A 89 9.81 -0.72 -3.21
N LEU A 90 8.52 -0.52 -2.93
CA LEU A 90 7.77 -1.42 -2.05
C LEU A 90 7.73 -2.84 -2.65
N LYS A 91 7.54 -2.96 -3.98
CA LYS A 91 7.56 -4.23 -4.70
C LYS A 91 8.92 -4.92 -4.61
N ALA A 92 10.01 -4.20 -4.83
CA ALA A 92 11.36 -4.73 -4.70
C ALA A 92 11.62 -5.27 -3.29
N ARG A 93 11.21 -4.53 -2.25
CA ARG A 93 11.32 -4.99 -0.86
C ARG A 93 10.46 -6.22 -0.56
N ALA A 94 9.24 -6.27 -1.09
CA ALA A 94 8.36 -7.43 -0.96
C ALA A 94 8.96 -8.69 -1.59
N LEU A 95 9.51 -8.54 -2.81
CA LEU A 95 10.18 -9.62 -3.55
C LEU A 95 11.44 -10.09 -2.82
N TRP A 96 12.21 -9.17 -2.24
CA TRP A 96 13.37 -9.51 -1.42
C TRP A 96 12.99 -10.36 -0.19
N LEU A 97 11.97 -9.94 0.56
CA LEU A 97 11.49 -10.67 1.75
C LEU A 97 10.94 -12.06 1.42
N THR A 98 10.48 -12.27 0.18
CA THR A 98 9.95 -13.56 -0.29
C THR A 98 10.99 -14.42 -1.01
N GLY A 99 12.27 -14.02 -1.01
CA GLY A 99 13.37 -14.77 -1.63
C GLY A 99 13.46 -14.61 -3.16
N ARG A 100 12.64 -13.76 -3.77
CA ARG A 100 12.57 -13.53 -5.22
C ARG A 100 13.54 -12.43 -5.66
N ALA A 101 14.83 -12.65 -5.40
CA ALA A 101 15.88 -11.63 -5.54
C ALA A 101 16.03 -11.09 -6.97
N ASP A 102 15.89 -11.94 -8.00
CA ASP A 102 16.02 -11.50 -9.40
C ASP A 102 14.86 -10.59 -9.83
N GLU A 103 13.65 -10.89 -9.38
CA GLU A 103 12.50 -10.03 -9.63
C GLU A 103 12.59 -8.72 -8.83
N ALA A 104 13.19 -8.75 -7.64
CA ALA A 104 13.46 -7.55 -6.85
C ALA A 104 14.38 -6.58 -7.62
N LYS A 105 15.44 -7.10 -8.26
CA LYS A 105 16.32 -6.29 -9.13
C LYS A 105 15.55 -5.68 -10.30
N ASN A 106 14.68 -6.46 -10.95
CA ASN A 106 13.84 -5.96 -12.03
C ASN A 106 12.89 -4.85 -11.56
N ALA A 107 12.33 -4.97 -10.35
CA ALA A 107 11.50 -3.92 -9.76
C ALA A 107 12.30 -2.63 -9.47
N VAL A 108 13.56 -2.73 -9.03
CA VAL A 108 14.44 -1.55 -8.87
C VAL A 108 14.76 -0.91 -10.23
N ASN A 109 14.98 -1.70 -11.28
CA ASN A 109 15.18 -1.18 -12.63
C ASN A 109 13.93 -0.43 -13.14
N ALA A 110 12.74 -0.97 -12.88
CA ALA A 110 11.48 -0.30 -13.19
C ALA A 110 11.30 1.01 -12.40
N TRP A 111 11.75 1.05 -11.14
CA TRP A 111 11.78 2.27 -10.34
C TRP A 111 12.68 3.36 -10.96
N LEU A 112 13.88 2.99 -11.41
CA LEU A 112 14.79 3.90 -12.10
C LEU A 112 14.17 4.44 -13.40
N ALA A 113 13.57 3.55 -14.20
CA ALA A 113 12.88 3.91 -15.44
C ALA A 113 11.68 4.85 -15.21
N ALA A 114 10.96 4.69 -14.10
CA ALA A 114 9.87 5.58 -13.69
C ALA A 114 10.35 6.98 -13.25
N GLY A 115 11.66 7.23 -13.21
CA GLY A 115 12.24 8.51 -12.81
C GLY A 115 12.53 8.65 -11.32
N GLY A 116 12.51 7.53 -10.56
CA GLY A 116 12.78 7.54 -9.13
C GLY A 116 14.16 8.06 -8.72
N GLY A 117 15.15 8.01 -9.62
CA GLY A 117 16.50 8.54 -9.39
C GLY A 117 16.68 10.04 -9.67
N ARG A 118 15.62 10.77 -10.07
CA ARG A 118 15.65 12.22 -10.38
C ARG A 118 14.92 13.08 -9.34
N LEU A 119 14.85 12.62 -8.09
CA LEU A 119 14.28 13.35 -6.95
C LEU A 119 15.36 14.04 -6.13
#